data_AF-A0A662PHK2-F1
#
_entry.id   AF-A0A662PHK2-F1
#
_cell.length_a   1.000
_cell.length_b   1.000
_cell.length_c   1.000
_cell.angle_alpha   90.00
_cell.angle_beta   90.00
_cell.angle_gamma   90.00
#
_symmetry.space_group_name_H-M   'P 1'
#
loop_
_entity.id
_entity.type
_entity.pdbx_description
1 polymer ?
#
loop_
_entity_poly.entity_id
_entity_poly.type
_entity_poly.pdbx_seq_one_letter_code
_entity_poly.pdbx_strand_id
1 'polypeptide(L)' 'DGIISEGSKVRIDDLEGTVVRVGRAHTVLETEKGERIAIPNRELSKKRITVFQG' A
#
# COMPACT_ATOMS: atom_id res chain seq x y z
N ASP A 1 14.32 3.47 -5.28
CA ASP A 1 13.74 4.54 -4.44
C ASP A 1 12.22 4.67 -4.60
N GLY A 2 11.47 3.61 -4.28
CA GLY A 2 10.04 3.72 -4.02
C GLY A 2 9.85 3.69 -2.50
N ILE A 3 9.08 4.62 -1.94
CA ILE A 3 8.75 4.68 -0.50
C ILE A 3 8.03 3.38 -0.04
N ILE A 4 7.52 2.60 -0.98
CA ILE A 4 6.69 1.42 -0.77
C ILE A 4 7.24 0.27 -1.65
N SER A 5 7.50 -0.87 -1.03
CA SER A 5 7.99 -2.08 -1.70
C SER A 5 7.00 -3.23 -1.52
N GLU A 6 7.01 -4.19 -2.44
CA GLU A 6 6.27 -5.45 -2.26
C GLU A 6 6.76 -6.17 -0.99
N GLY A 7 5.83 -6.70 -0.22
CA GLY A 7 6.06 -7.30 1.11
C GLY A 7 6.05 -6.31 2.27
N SER A 8 6.09 -5.00 2.03
CA SER A 8 6.03 -4.01 3.12
C SER A 8 4.63 -3.95 3.73
N LYS A 9 4.53 -3.96 5.06
CA LYS A 9 3.29 -3.64 5.77
C LYS A 9 3.14 -2.12 5.83
N VAL A 10 2.01 -1.60 5.39
CA VAL A 10 1.73 -0.16 5.33
C VAL A 10 0.35 0.15 5.91
N ARG A 11 0.21 1.35 6.44
CA ARG A 11 -1.09 1.95 6.77
C ARG A 11 -1.27 3.20 5.93
N ILE A 12 -2.39 3.28 5.23
CA ILE A 12 -2.79 4.40 4.40
C ILE A 12 -4.11 4.92 4.94
N ASP A 13 -4.10 6.11 5.52
CA ASP A 13 -5.21 6.63 6.33
C ASP A 13 -5.63 5.59 7.39
N ASP A 14 -6.86 5.07 7.33
CA ASP A 14 -7.40 4.06 8.25
C ASP A 14 -7.25 2.61 7.73
N LEU A 15 -6.66 2.42 6.54
CA LEU A 15 -6.50 1.11 5.92
C LEU A 15 -5.09 0.55 6.17
N GLU A 16 -5.02 -0.58 6.87
CA GLU A 16 -3.78 -1.33 7.05
C GLU A 16 -3.73 -2.57 6.16
N GLY A 17 -2.58 -2.81 5.54
CA GLY A 17 -2.37 -3.98 4.71
C GLY A 17 -0.92 -4.16 4.28
N THR A 18 -0.65 -5.30 3.67
CA THR A 18 0.65 -5.64 3.10
C THR A 18 0.65 -5.35 1.62
N VAL A 19 1.69 -4.70 1.12
CA VAL A 19 1.83 -4.41 -0.30
C VAL A 19 2.12 -5.71 -1.03
N VAL A 20 1.19 -6.16 -1.86
CA VAL A 20 1.36 -7.38 -2.65
C VAL A 20 1.80 -7.09 -4.06
N ARG A 21 1.54 -5.88 -4.57
CA ARG A 21 2.00 -5.47 -5.90
C ARG A 21 2.20 -3.97 -6.04
N VAL A 22 3.30 -3.54 -6.65
CA VAL A 22 3.50 -2.13 -7.03
C VAL A 22 3.50 -1.99 -8.55
N GLY A 23 2.40 -1.47 -9.09
CA GLY A 23 2.25 -1.20 -10.52
C GLY A 23 2.61 0.24 -10.88
N ARG A 24 2.74 0.52 -12.19
CA ARG A 24 3.00 1.89 -12.69
C ARG A 24 1.88 2.87 -12.37
N ALA A 25 0.62 2.40 -12.40
CA ALA A 25 -0.56 3.26 -12.23
C ALA A 25 -1.26 3.08 -10.87
N HIS A 26 -1.09 1.93 -10.22
CA HIS A 26 -1.75 1.58 -8.96
C HIS A 26 -0.87 0.64 -8.13
N THR A 27 -1.08 0.65 -6.81
CA THR A 27 -0.50 -0.27 -5.84
C THR A 27 -1.60 -1.15 -5.29
N VAL A 28 -1.34 -2.44 -5.14
CA VAL A 28 -2.27 -3.41 -4.57
C VAL A 28 -1.81 -3.78 -3.17
N LEU A 29 -2.73 -3.67 -2.23
CA LEU A 29 -2.58 -4.06 -0.83
C LEU A 29 -3.44 -5.28 -0.55
N GLU A 30 -2.97 -6.15 0.33
CA GLU A 30 -3.75 -7.23 0.91
C GLU A 30 -3.94 -6.92 2.39
N THR A 31 -5.20 -6.81 2.81
CA THR A 31 -5.55 -6.56 4.21
C THR A 31 -5.36 -7.82 5.05
N GLU A 32 -5.38 -7.69 6.38
CA GLU A 32 -5.30 -8.86 7.28
C GLU A 32 -6.47 -9.85 7.11
N LYS A 33 -7.58 -9.41 6.50
CA LYS A 33 -8.72 -10.25 6.15
C LYS A 33 -8.55 -10.99 4.82
N GLY A 34 -7.44 -10.79 4.11
CA GLY A 34 -7.17 -11.35 2.78
C GLY A 34 -7.83 -10.59 1.63
N GLU A 35 -8.48 -9.45 1.90
CA GLU A 35 -9.07 -8.62 0.84
C GLU A 35 -7.98 -7.83 0.10
N ARG A 36 -8.08 -7.79 -1.24
CA ARG A 36 -7.14 -7.07 -2.09
C ARG A 36 -7.72 -5.74 -2.56
N ILE A 37 -7.03 -4.66 -2.22
CA ILE A 37 -7.44 -3.29 -2.52
C ILE A 37 -6.42 -2.67 -3.46
N ALA A 38 -6.85 -2.26 -4.64
CA ALA A 38 -6.04 -1.52 -5.60
C ALA A 38 -6.23 -0.02 -5.41
N ILE A 39 -5.16 0.69 -5.09
CA ILE A 39 -5.16 2.13 -4.87
C ILE A 39 -4.36 2.80 -5.99
N PRO A 40 -4.94 3.76 -6.74
CA PRO A 40 -4.20 4.51 -7.75
C PRO A 40 -3.03 5.29 -7.14
N ASN A 41 -1.87 5.31 -7.83
CA ASN A 41 -0.67 6.00 -7.33
C ASN A 41 -0.91 7.50 -7.14
N ARG A 42 -1.80 8.10 -7.95
CA ARG A 42 -2.23 9.50 -7.83
C ARG A 42 -3.03 9.79 -6.56
N GLU A 43 -3.74 8.79 -6.02
CA GLU A 43 -4.46 8.88 -4.75
C GLU A 43 -3.49 8.68 -3.58
N LEU A 44 -2.61 7.67 -3.68
CA LEU A 44 -1.54 7.40 -2.72
C LEU A 44 -0.70 8.63 -2.42
N SER A 45 -0.29 9.39 -3.45
CA SER A 45 0.53 10.59 -3.28
C SER A 45 -0.13 11.71 -2.46
N LYS A 46 -1.46 11.65 -2.30
CA LYS A 46 -2.24 12.63 -1.52
C LYS A 46 -2.57 12.13 -0.11
N LYS A 47 -2.37 10.84 0.16
CA LYS A 47 -2.74 10.17 1.41
C LYS A 47 -1.55 10.12 2.36
N ARG A 48 -1.82 10.00 3.65
CA ARG A 48 -0.78 9.79 4.65
C ARG A 48 -0.43 8.32 4.67
N ILE A 49 0.82 7.99 4.38
CA ILE A 49 1.32 6.63 4.32
C ILE A 49 2.33 6.42 5.45
N THR A 50 2.06 5.45 6.31
CA THR A 50 2.99 4.98 7.34
C THR A 50 3.48 3.60 6.94
N VAL A 51 4.80 3.44 6.82
CA VAL A 51 5.43 2.17 6.48
C VAL A 51 5.96 1.55 7.77
N PHE A 52 5.60 0.31 8.05
CA PHE A 52 6.16 -0.47 9.14
C PHE A 52 7.32 -1.29 8.57
N GLN A 53 8.54 -0.99 9.00
CA GLN A 53 9.68 -1.85 8.69
C GLN A 53 9.55 -3.13 9.52
N GLY A 54 9.52 -4.27 8.83
CA GLY A 54 9.71 -5.60 9.40
C GLY A 54 11.16 -6.03 9.27
#